data_AF-A0A0C3NEX2-F1
#
_entry.id   AF-A0A0C3NEX2-F1
#
_cell.length_a   1.000
_cell.length_b   1.000
_cell.length_c   1.000
_cell.angle_alpha   90.00
_cell.angle_beta   90.00
_cell.angle_gamma   90.00
#
_symmetry.space_group_name_H-M   'P 1'
#
loop_
_entity.id
_entity.type
_entity.pdbx_description
1 polymer ?
#
loop_
_entity_poly.entity_id
_entity_poly.type
_entity_poly.pdbx_seq_one_letter_code
_entity_poly.pdbx_strand_id
1 'polypeptide(L)'
;EFKLADFLFRQAKMPTKKIDTLLEIWAVLLLALHGEPLFTNQKDLYHVIDSTSVGEVKWENCVVWYADNGQDGQDSNMAPWMLDSYNVWYRDPHKVIHNVLAHTDLIGRINYIPYWEYDPTNNQRHWEDFMSGAWAWNE
;
A
#
# COMPACT_ATOMS: atom_id res chain seq x y z
N GLU A 1 7.38 -21.05 1.60
CA GLU A 1 6.71 -20.01 2.43
C GLU A 1 5.97 -18.96 1.61
N PHE A 2 6.65 -18.16 0.77
CA PHE A 2 6.03 -17.05 0.03
C PHE A 2 4.72 -17.37 -0.69
N LYS A 3 4.65 -18.46 -1.47
CA LYS A 3 3.42 -18.85 -2.18
C LYS A 3 2.24 -19.13 -1.26
N LEU A 4 2.50 -19.75 -0.11
CA LEU A 4 1.46 -20.06 0.88
C LEU A 4 1.01 -18.78 1.59
N ALA A 5 1.95 -17.90 1.95
CA ALA A 5 1.63 -16.59 2.51
C ALA A 5 0.81 -15.72 1.54
N ASP A 6 1.21 -15.64 0.27
CA ASP A 6 0.47 -14.92 -0.77
C ASP A 6 -0.95 -15.46 -0.96
N PHE A 7 -1.10 -16.78 -0.99
CA PHE A 7 -2.41 -17.42 -1.10
C PHE A 7 -3.29 -17.11 0.11
N LEU A 8 -2.81 -17.34 1.34
CA LEU A 8 -3.61 -17.19 2.55
C LEU A 8 -3.97 -15.71 2.84
N PHE A 9 -3.00 -14.81 2.68
CA PHE A 9 -3.14 -13.40 3.04
C PHE A 9 -3.78 -12.57 1.92
N ARG A 10 -3.24 -12.61 0.70
CA ARG A 10 -3.66 -11.71 -0.39
C ARG A 10 -4.80 -12.27 -1.22
N GLN A 11 -4.74 -13.56 -1.60
CA GLN A 11 -5.71 -14.16 -2.51
C GLN A 11 -6.99 -14.60 -1.77
N ALA A 12 -6.84 -15.47 -0.77
CA ALA A 12 -7.97 -16.02 -0.01
C ALA A 12 -8.49 -15.06 1.05
N LYS A 13 -7.67 -14.09 1.50
CA LYS A 13 -7.97 -13.17 2.61
C LYS A 13 -8.55 -13.92 3.81
N MET A 14 -7.90 -15.03 4.16
CA MET A 14 -8.47 -16.01 5.07
C MET A 14 -8.53 -15.43 6.50
N PRO A 15 -9.68 -15.55 7.21
CA PRO A 15 -9.77 -15.12 8.60
C PRO A 15 -8.72 -15.81 9.47
N THR A 16 -8.10 -15.06 10.40
CA THR A 16 -7.03 -15.54 11.29
C THR A 16 -7.31 -16.90 11.93
N LYS A 17 -8.50 -17.08 12.51
CA LYS A 17 -8.88 -18.35 13.15
C LYS A 17 -8.86 -19.53 12.17
N LYS A 18 -9.23 -19.31 10.91
CA LYS A 18 -9.20 -20.35 9.87
C LYS A 18 -7.77 -20.66 9.41
N ILE A 19 -6.89 -19.65 9.39
CA ILE A 19 -5.46 -19.86 9.14
C ILE A 19 -4.87 -20.76 10.23
N ASP A 20 -5.13 -20.45 11.51
CA ASP A 20 -4.66 -21.28 12.62
C ASP A 20 -5.17 -22.72 12.53
N THR A 21 -6.48 -22.91 12.28
CA THR A 21 -7.05 -24.26 12.08
C THR A 21 -6.40 -25.00 10.91
N LEU A 22 -6.16 -24.32 9.79
CA LEU A 22 -5.51 -24.92 8.63
C LEU A 22 -4.08 -25.36 8.96
N LEU A 23 -3.30 -24.50 9.62
CA LEU A 23 -1.91 -24.77 10.00
C LEU A 23 -1.83 -25.89 11.04
N GLU A 24 -2.78 -25.97 11.97
CA GLU A 24 -2.89 -27.06 12.95
C GLU A 24 -3.20 -28.40 12.27
N ILE A 25 -4.20 -28.45 11.38
CA ILE A 25 -4.51 -29.65 10.59
C ILE A 25 -3.28 -30.09 9.80
N TRP A 26 -2.58 -29.14 9.19
CA TRP A 26 -1.40 -29.44 8.39
C TRP A 26 -0.22 -29.94 9.23
N ALA A 27 0.01 -29.37 10.41
CA ALA A 27 1.02 -29.83 11.35
C ALA A 27 0.76 -31.27 11.82
N VAL A 28 -0.51 -31.62 12.10
CA VAL A 28 -0.90 -33.00 12.47
C VAL A 28 -0.60 -33.98 11.34
N LEU A 29 -0.89 -33.62 10.08
CA LEU A 29 -0.58 -34.47 8.93
C LEU A 29 0.92 -34.64 8.71
N LEU A 30 1.72 -33.59 8.92
CA LEU A 30 3.16 -33.62 8.76
C LEU A 30 3.87 -34.41 9.86
N LEU A 31 3.32 -34.44 11.08
CA LEU A 31 3.86 -35.24 12.17
C LEU A 31 3.94 -36.74 11.81
N ALA A 32 2.93 -37.24 11.10
CA ALA A 32 2.90 -38.63 10.61
C ALA A 32 3.96 -38.92 9.53
N LEU A 33 4.50 -37.88 8.89
CA LEU A 33 5.50 -37.94 7.83
C LEU A 33 6.89 -37.48 8.32
N HIS A 34 7.06 -37.23 9.62
CA HIS A 34 8.27 -36.65 10.21
C HIS A 34 8.70 -35.31 9.57
N GLY A 35 7.73 -34.53 9.09
CA GLY A 35 7.94 -33.20 8.53
C GLY A 35 7.62 -32.08 9.52
N GLU A 36 8.07 -30.87 9.20
CA GLU A 36 7.76 -29.65 9.96
C GLU A 36 6.87 -28.71 9.12
N PRO A 37 5.87 -28.05 9.73
CA PRO A 37 5.03 -27.08 9.03
C PRO A 37 5.84 -25.82 8.66
N LEU A 38 5.54 -25.20 7.52
CA LEU A 38 6.21 -23.96 7.11
C LEU A 38 5.91 -22.76 8.02
N PHE A 39 4.77 -22.79 8.71
CA PHE A 39 4.38 -21.78 9.68
C PHE A 39 3.73 -22.47 10.88
N THR A 40 4.09 -22.03 12.07
CA THR A 40 3.58 -22.61 13.33
C THR A 40 2.13 -22.19 13.60
N ASN A 41 1.78 -20.96 13.23
CA ASN A 41 0.45 -20.36 13.39
C ASN A 41 0.36 -19.07 12.55
N GLN A 42 -0.78 -18.38 12.62
CA GLN A 42 -0.98 -17.11 11.94
C GLN A 42 0.02 -16.01 12.36
N LYS A 43 0.49 -15.97 13.61
CA LYS A 43 1.47 -14.96 14.05
C LYS A 43 2.81 -15.15 13.37
N ASP A 44 3.26 -16.39 13.27
CA ASP A 44 4.48 -16.76 12.56
C ASP A 44 4.38 -16.40 11.07
N LEU A 45 3.24 -16.73 10.45
CA LEU A 45 2.93 -16.33 9.08
C LEU A 45 3.05 -14.80 8.88
N TYR A 46 2.40 -14.01 9.74
CA TYR A 46 2.43 -12.54 9.58
C TYR A 46 3.79 -11.95 9.92
N HIS A 47 4.49 -12.50 10.90
CA HIS A 47 5.87 -12.11 11.17
C HIS A 47 6.77 -12.33 9.95
N VAL A 48 6.63 -13.44 9.22
CA VAL A 48 7.38 -13.68 7.98
C VAL A 48 6.99 -12.69 6.88
N ILE A 49 5.69 -12.38 6.74
CA ILE A 49 5.23 -11.35 5.79
C ILE A 49 5.85 -9.99 6.13
N ASP A 50 5.76 -9.57 7.40
CA ASP A 50 6.23 -8.28 7.90
C ASP A 50 7.76 -8.16 7.97
N SER A 51 8.49 -9.29 7.93
CA SER A 51 9.96 -9.32 7.94
C SER A 51 10.56 -9.54 6.54
N THR A 52 9.73 -9.63 5.50
CA THR A 52 10.21 -9.84 4.13
C THR A 52 10.95 -8.59 3.64
N SER A 53 12.27 -8.62 3.66
CA SER A 53 13.18 -7.50 3.34
C SER A 53 13.17 -6.99 1.89
N VAL A 54 12.32 -7.53 1.01
CA VAL A 54 12.32 -7.17 -0.42
C VAL A 54 11.66 -5.79 -0.61
N GLY A 55 12.49 -4.77 -0.84
CA GLY A 55 12.06 -3.43 -1.27
C GLY A 55 11.39 -2.59 -0.18
N GLU A 56 11.60 -2.90 1.10
CA GLU A 56 10.78 -2.32 2.16
C GLU A 56 11.06 -0.86 2.48
N VAL A 57 10.09 -0.04 2.13
CA VAL A 57 9.72 1.14 2.91
C VAL A 57 8.59 0.71 3.83
N LYS A 58 8.81 0.81 5.15
CA LYS A 58 7.79 0.46 6.14
C LYS A 58 6.55 1.32 5.99
N TRP A 59 5.40 0.75 6.30
CA TRP A 59 4.18 1.53 6.47
C TRP A 59 4.31 2.39 7.72
N GLU A 60 4.06 3.67 7.55
CA GLU A 60 3.95 4.67 8.60
C GLU A 60 2.51 5.17 8.63
N ASN A 61 2.10 5.79 9.73
CA ASN A 61 0.82 6.48 9.79
C ASN A 61 0.97 7.89 10.32
N CYS A 62 0.03 8.73 9.89
CA CYS A 62 -0.23 9.99 10.55
C CYS A 62 -1.73 10.12 10.75
N VAL A 63 -2.11 10.84 11.80
CA VAL A 63 -3.49 11.21 12.02
C VAL A 63 -3.71 12.55 11.35
N VAL A 64 -4.68 12.61 10.44
CA VAL A 64 -5.11 13.85 9.80
C VAL A 64 -6.50 14.21 10.30
N TRP A 65 -6.76 15.50 10.40
CA TRP A 65 -8.07 16.05 10.72
C TRP A 65 -8.28 17.30 9.88
N TYR A 66 -9.54 17.70 9.72
CA TYR A 66 -9.87 18.93 9.03
C TYR A 66 -9.40 20.13 9.85
N ALA A 67 -8.57 20.99 9.26
CA ALA A 67 -8.15 22.25 9.86
C ALA A 67 -9.06 23.36 9.32
N ASP A 68 -9.93 23.89 10.18
CA ASP A 68 -10.74 25.05 9.85
C ASP A 68 -9.83 26.29 9.78
N ASN A 69 -9.69 26.83 8.56
CA ASN A 69 -8.83 27.97 8.28
C ASN A 69 -9.57 29.32 8.40
N GLY A 70 -10.82 29.32 8.90
CA GLY A 70 -11.64 30.52 9.10
C GLY A 70 -12.08 31.23 7.81
N GLN A 71 -11.67 30.74 6.64
CA GLN A 71 -12.13 31.19 5.32
C GLN A 71 -13.32 30.39 4.82
N ASP A 72 -13.51 29.19 5.35
CA ASP A 72 -14.62 28.30 5.01
C ASP A 72 -15.83 28.69 5.88
N GLY A 73 -16.51 29.77 5.46
CA GLY A 73 -17.83 30.20 5.88
C GLY A 73 -18.23 29.87 7.32
N GLN A 74 -18.05 30.84 8.22
CA GLN A 74 -18.29 30.73 9.67
C GLN A 74 -19.72 30.30 10.09
N ASP A 75 -20.63 30.02 9.17
CA ASP A 75 -21.97 29.55 9.50
C ASP A 75 -22.49 28.56 8.44
N SER A 76 -22.96 27.39 8.92
CA SER A 76 -23.82 26.39 8.28
C SER A 76 -23.17 25.09 7.71
N ASN A 77 -23.45 23.99 8.42
CA ASN A 77 -23.29 22.58 8.02
C ASN A 77 -21.86 22.07 7.76
N MET A 78 -21.05 22.00 8.83
CA MET A 78 -19.87 21.15 8.84
C MET A 78 -20.28 19.68 8.61
N ALA A 79 -19.74 19.05 7.58
CA ALA A 79 -20.04 17.66 7.26
C ALA A 79 -19.46 16.72 8.35
N PRO A 80 -20.08 15.58 8.65
CA PRO A 80 -19.61 14.68 9.71
C PRO A 80 -18.14 14.26 9.60
N TRP A 81 -17.60 14.21 8.38
CA TRP A 81 -16.20 13.85 8.16
C TRP A 81 -15.20 14.93 8.63
N MET A 82 -15.60 16.21 8.66
CA MET A 82 -14.75 17.31 9.12
C MET A 82 -14.58 17.31 10.65
N LEU A 83 -15.44 16.59 11.37
CA LEU A 83 -15.44 16.51 12.84
C LEU A 83 -14.63 15.32 13.37
N ASP A 84 -14.07 14.49 12.50
CA ASP A 84 -13.39 13.25 12.87
C ASP A 84 -11.89 13.29 12.51
N SER A 85 -11.16 12.32 13.06
CA SER A 85 -9.74 12.10 12.81
C SER A 85 -9.52 10.80 12.04
N TYR A 86 -8.63 10.83 11.06
CA TYR A 86 -8.38 9.69 10.17
C TYR A 86 -6.93 9.26 10.23
N ASN A 87 -6.72 7.95 10.38
CA ASN A 87 -5.40 7.35 10.20
C ASN A 87 -5.11 7.22 8.70
N VAL A 88 -4.15 7.99 8.22
CA VAL A 88 -3.61 7.86 6.87
C VAL A 88 -2.37 6.98 6.95
N TRP A 89 -2.45 5.81 6.31
CA TRP A 89 -1.32 4.90 6.18
C TRP A 89 -0.58 5.20 4.88
N TYR A 90 0.73 5.43 4.98
CA TYR A 90 1.57 5.74 3.83
C TYR A 90 2.93 5.04 3.96
N ARG A 91 3.62 4.90 2.83
CA ARG A 91 5.06 4.61 2.83
C ARG A 91 5.77 5.91 2.51
N ASP A 92 6.88 6.19 3.19
CA ASP A 92 7.73 7.36 2.93
C ASP A 92 8.00 7.49 1.41
N PRO A 93 7.38 8.47 0.72
CA PRO A 93 7.45 8.57 -0.73
C PRO A 93 8.88 8.74 -1.23
N HIS A 94 9.73 9.43 -0.45
CA HIS A 94 11.13 9.63 -0.78
C HIS A 94 11.88 8.30 -0.78
N LYS A 95 11.71 7.48 0.26
CA LYS A 95 12.32 6.14 0.30
C LYS A 95 11.76 5.23 -0.80
N VAL A 96 10.46 5.33 -1.12
CA VAL A 96 9.83 4.51 -2.16
C VAL A 96 10.44 4.82 -3.51
N ILE A 97 10.55 6.11 -3.85
CA ILE A 97 11.17 6.54 -5.10
C ILE A 97 12.66 6.16 -5.14
N HIS A 98 13.40 6.30 -4.04
CA HIS A 98 14.79 5.85 -3.97
C HIS A 98 14.93 4.36 -4.26
N ASN A 99 14.09 3.51 -3.68
CA ASN A 99 14.10 2.07 -3.95
C ASN A 99 13.78 1.80 -5.43
N VAL A 100 12.73 2.41 -5.97
CA VAL A 100 12.33 2.31 -7.38
C VAL A 100 13.47 2.71 -8.33
N LEU A 101 14.20 3.79 -8.01
CA LEU A 101 15.33 4.26 -8.82
C LEU A 101 16.59 3.40 -8.67
N ALA A 102 16.80 2.76 -7.52
CA ALA A 102 17.92 1.84 -7.30
C ALA A 102 17.71 0.48 -8.00
N HIS A 103 16.47 0.17 -8.38
CA HIS A 103 16.09 -1.06 -9.06
C HIS A 103 16.55 -1.05 -10.52
N THR A 104 17.56 -1.88 -10.83
CA THR A 104 18.20 -1.93 -12.16
C THR A 104 17.26 -2.39 -13.29
N ASP A 105 16.20 -3.11 -12.95
CA ASP A 105 15.14 -3.55 -13.85
C ASP A 105 14.21 -2.42 -14.31
N LEU A 106 14.23 -1.28 -13.61
CA LEU A 106 13.43 -0.09 -13.91
C LEU A 106 14.22 1.00 -14.64
N ILE A 107 15.53 0.81 -14.84
CA ILE A 107 16.37 1.74 -15.62
C ILE A 107 15.80 1.88 -17.03
N GLY A 108 15.52 3.12 -17.44
CA GLY A 108 14.96 3.46 -18.75
C GLY A 108 13.48 3.17 -18.93
N ARG A 109 12.77 2.74 -17.87
CA ARG A 109 11.31 2.51 -17.89
C ARG A 109 10.49 3.64 -17.26
N ILE A 110 11.15 4.57 -16.59
CA ILE A 110 10.49 5.70 -15.90
C ILE A 110 10.64 6.95 -16.77
N ASN A 111 9.50 7.51 -17.18
CA ASN A 111 9.46 8.82 -17.80
C ASN A 111 9.38 9.89 -16.72
N TYR A 112 10.41 10.73 -16.65
CA TYR A 112 10.47 11.85 -15.70
C TYR A 112 9.81 13.12 -16.22
N ILE A 113 9.34 13.08 -17.48
CA ILE A 113 8.73 14.22 -18.15
C ILE A 113 7.23 14.22 -17.82
N PRO A 114 6.67 15.33 -17.32
CA PRO A 114 5.24 15.51 -17.19
C PRO A 114 4.53 15.22 -18.52
N TYR A 115 3.44 14.47 -18.49
CA TYR A 115 2.68 14.18 -19.70
C TYR A 115 1.42 15.04 -19.77
N TRP A 116 0.98 15.35 -20.99
CA TRP A 116 -0.25 16.10 -21.22
C TRP A 116 -1.27 15.16 -21.83
N GLU A 117 -2.31 14.86 -21.07
CA GLU A 117 -3.48 14.15 -21.55
C GLU A 117 -4.57 15.15 -21.89
N TYR A 118 -5.23 14.95 -23.04
CA TYR A 118 -6.33 15.78 -23.51
C TYR A 118 -7.54 14.90 -23.78
N ASP A 119 -8.71 15.37 -23.36
CA ASP A 119 -9.98 14.73 -23.69
C ASP A 119 -10.20 14.81 -25.22
N PRO A 120 -10.40 13.68 -25.90
CA PRO A 120 -10.52 13.64 -27.36
C PRO A 120 -11.80 14.31 -27.89
N THR A 121 -12.80 14.55 -27.05
CA THR A 121 -14.09 15.13 -27.45
C THR A 121 -14.12 16.66 -27.34
N ASN A 122 -13.48 17.23 -26.33
CA ASN A 122 -13.52 18.68 -26.06
C ASN A 122 -12.14 19.35 -26.06
N ASN A 123 -11.06 18.58 -26.26
CA ASN A 123 -9.67 19.02 -26.30
C ASN A 123 -9.22 19.77 -25.02
N GLN A 124 -9.87 19.51 -23.88
CA GLN A 124 -9.48 20.06 -22.59
C GLN A 124 -8.42 19.16 -21.95
N ARG A 125 -7.47 19.79 -21.25
CA ARG A 125 -6.41 19.08 -20.55
C ARG A 125 -6.98 18.35 -19.33
N HIS A 126 -6.65 17.07 -19.20
CA HIS A 126 -6.98 16.24 -18.06
C HIS A 126 -5.87 16.36 -17.00
N TRP A 127 -6.28 16.52 -15.74
CA TRP A 127 -5.39 16.63 -14.58
C TRP A 127 -5.78 15.57 -13.59
N GLU A 128 -4.92 14.57 -13.38
CA GLU A 128 -5.23 13.42 -12.54
C GLU A 128 -4.13 13.17 -11.50
N ASP A 129 -2.87 13.23 -11.91
CA ASP A 129 -1.74 12.92 -11.05
C ASP A 129 -0.68 14.05 -11.02
N PHE A 130 0.34 13.86 -10.18
CA PHE A 130 1.46 14.79 -10.06
C PHE A 130 2.15 15.07 -11.40
N MET A 131 2.27 14.06 -12.27
CA MET A 131 2.94 14.17 -13.57
C MET A 131 2.07 14.85 -14.62
N SER A 132 0.76 14.99 -14.40
CA SER A 132 -0.12 15.79 -15.25
C SER A 132 0.04 17.29 -15.05
N GLY A 133 0.76 17.74 -14.00
CA GLY A 133 0.93 19.14 -13.58
C GLY A 133 1.64 20.09 -14.58
N ALA A 134 1.37 21.40 -14.45
CA ALA A 134 2.01 22.46 -15.24
C ALA A 134 3.30 22.89 -14.54
N TRP A 135 4.31 22.04 -14.64
CA TRP A 135 5.61 22.30 -14.04
C TRP A 135 6.45 23.22 -14.93
N ALA A 136 7.13 24.18 -14.31
CA ALA A 136 8.11 25.00 -15.02
C ALA A 136 9.27 24.10 -15.47
N TRP A 137 9.51 24.01 -16.78
CA TRP A 137 10.69 23.36 -17.33
C TRP A 137 11.47 24.36 -18.17
N ASN A 138 12.80 24.30 -18.09
CA ASN A 138 13.65 24.91 -19.11
C ASN A 138 13.51 24.09 -20.39
N GLU A 139 13.13 24.75 -21.47
CA GLU A 139 13.23 24.24 -22.85
C GLU A 139 14.67 23.91 -23.23
#